data_AF-A0A538NIF8-F1
#
_entry.id   AF-A0A538NIF8-F1
#
_cell.length_a   1.000
_cell.length_b   1.000
_cell.length_c   1.000
_cell.angle_alpha   90.00
_cell.angle_beta   90.00
_cell.angle_gamma   90.00
#
_symmetry.space_group_name_H-M   'P 1'
#
loop_
_entity.id
_entity.type
_entity.pdbx_description
1 polymer ?
#
loop_
_entity_poly.entity_id
_entity_poly.type
_entity_poly.pdbx_seq_one_letter_code
_entity_poly.pdbx_strand_id
1 'polypeptide(L)' 'MTTRTASSVPTQRPRTDLPYGVSLPNKPGFVISPYSPNAGYVDIRGFPSGTEVKDPYTGKVFITP' A
#
# COMPACT_ATOMS: atom_id res chain seq x y z
N MET A 1 -24.59 32.77 10.68
CA MET A 1 -23.61 32.54 9.60
C MET A 1 -22.89 31.24 9.94
N THR A 2 -23.40 30.10 9.45
CA THR A 2 -22.96 29.33 8.26
C THR A 2 -21.95 28.23 8.62
N THR A 3 -22.35 27.02 8.24
CA THR A 3 -21.79 25.67 8.42
C THR A 3 -20.33 25.47 7.97
N ARG A 4 -19.58 24.62 8.67
CA ARG A 4 -18.40 23.92 8.10
C ARG A 4 -18.54 22.42 8.30
N THR A 5 -19.13 21.81 7.27
CA THR A 5 -18.82 20.48 6.70
C THR A 5 -18.09 19.50 7.62
N ALA A 6 -18.81 18.43 7.96
CA ALA A 6 -18.22 17.18 8.43
C ALA A 6 -17.09 16.74 7.48
N SER A 7 -15.86 16.78 7.97
CA SER A 7 -14.77 16.03 7.40
C SER A 7 -15.09 14.56 7.65
N SER A 8 -15.76 13.91 6.71
CA SER A 8 -15.71 12.45 6.61
C SER A 8 -14.28 12.09 6.24
N VAL A 9 -13.37 12.11 7.23
CA VAL A 9 -12.19 11.26 7.17
C VAL A 9 -12.79 9.87 6.94
N PRO A 10 -12.59 9.23 5.77
CA PRO A 10 -12.93 7.83 5.70
C PRO A 10 -12.11 7.22 6.81
N THR A 11 -12.78 6.60 7.78
CA THR A 11 -12.18 5.67 8.71
C THR A 11 -11.31 4.77 7.84
N GLN A 12 -10.01 5.08 7.76
CA GLN A 12 -9.01 4.15 7.36
C GLN A 12 -9.15 3.10 8.44
N ARG A 13 -10.00 2.10 8.15
CA ARG A 13 -10.06 0.87 8.91
C ARG A 13 -8.58 0.56 9.15
N PRO A 14 -8.10 0.42 10.40
CA PRO A 14 -6.76 -0.04 10.62
C PRO A 14 -6.71 -1.40 9.93
N ARG A 15 -6.19 -1.43 8.71
CA ARG A 15 -6.13 -2.62 7.86
C ARG A 15 -4.88 -3.38 8.28
N THR A 16 -4.85 -3.70 9.58
CA THR A 16 -3.87 -4.54 10.26
C THR A 16 -3.85 -5.95 9.66
N ASP A 17 -4.84 -6.30 8.84
CA ASP A 17 -4.98 -7.60 8.18
C ASP A 17 -4.28 -7.66 6.80
N LEU A 18 -3.92 -6.52 6.21
CA LEU A 18 -3.21 -6.53 4.94
C LEU A 18 -1.71 -6.79 5.19
N PRO A 19 -1.11 -7.78 4.51
CA PRO A 19 0.31 -8.06 4.66
C PRO A 19 1.13 -6.91 4.06
N TYR A 20 2.31 -6.71 4.62
CA TYR A 20 3.28 -5.77 4.07
C TYR A 20 4.00 -6.36 2.87
N GLY A 21 4.31 -5.50 1.90
CA GLY A 21 5.25 -5.78 0.83
C GLY A 21 6.64 -6.02 1.41
N VAL A 22 7.42 -6.87 0.76
CA VAL A 22 8.82 -7.10 1.12
C VAL A 22 9.66 -6.05 0.40
N SER A 23 10.27 -5.13 1.14
CA SER A 23 11.20 -4.15 0.57
C SER A 23 12.51 -4.81 0.16
N LEU A 24 13.06 -4.32 -0.94
CA LEU A 24 14.33 -4.77 -1.45
C LEU A 24 15.43 -3.78 -1.04
N PRO A 25 16.41 -4.19 -0.21
CA PRO A 25 17.48 -3.29 0.23
C PRO A 25 18.37 -2.83 -0.93
N ASN A 26 18.45 -3.60 -2.00
CA ASN A 26 19.19 -3.26 -3.22
C ASN A 26 18.39 -2.40 -4.20
N LYS A 27 17.08 -2.23 -4.01
CA LYS A 27 16.19 -1.55 -4.98
C LYS A 27 15.10 -0.71 -4.29
N PRO A 28 15.45 0.49 -3.79
CA PRO A 28 14.47 1.38 -3.16
C PRO A 28 13.38 1.78 -4.17
N GLY A 29 12.15 1.90 -3.67
CA GLY A 29 10.98 2.16 -4.50
C GLY A 29 10.42 0.93 -5.22
N PHE A 30 10.98 -0.26 -4.97
CA PHE A 30 10.43 -1.52 -5.43
C PHE A 30 10.22 -2.46 -4.25
N VAL A 31 9.07 -3.12 -4.26
CA VAL A 31 8.71 -4.11 -3.25
C VAL A 31 8.22 -5.37 -3.93
N ILE A 32 8.35 -6.49 -3.24
CA ILE A 32 7.79 -7.76 -3.65
C ILE A 32 6.45 -7.91 -2.94
N SER A 33 5.39 -8.18 -3.72
CA SER A 33 4.07 -8.47 -3.16
C SER A 33 4.12 -9.78 -2.37
N PRO A 34 3.60 -9.82 -1.13
CA PRO A 34 3.58 -11.03 -0.30
C PRO A 34 2.68 -12.12 -0.92
N TYR A 35 1.75 -11.73 -1.80
CA TYR A 35 0.87 -12.64 -2.51
C TYR A 35 1.50 -13.23 -3.77
N SER A 36 2.60 -12.65 -4.27
CA SER A 36 3.25 -13.08 -5.50
C SER A 36 4.75 -12.77 -5.52
N PRO A 37 5.54 -13.52 -4.72
CA PRO A 37 6.98 -13.33 -4.68
C PRO A 37 7.69 -13.65 -6.00
N ASN A 38 7.07 -14.46 -6.86
CA ASN A 38 7.63 -14.90 -8.13
C ASN A 38 7.08 -14.13 -9.36
N ALA A 39 6.06 -13.28 -9.19
CA ALA A 39 5.45 -12.59 -10.34
C ALA A 39 6.24 -11.35 -10.77
N GLY A 40 6.93 -10.71 -9.83
CA GLY A 40 7.80 -9.59 -10.12
C GLY A 40 7.78 -8.52 -9.04
N TYR A 41 8.34 -7.37 -9.38
CA TYR A 41 8.42 -6.22 -8.49
C TYR A 41 7.24 -5.28 -8.72
N VAL A 42 6.75 -4.71 -7.63
CA VAL A 42 5.76 -3.64 -7.63
C VAL A 42 6.48 -2.32 -7.39
N ASP A 43 6.25 -1.38 -8.28
CA ASP A 43 6.78 -0.03 -8.17
C ASP A 43 5.98 0.78 -7.16
N ILE A 44 6.66 1.31 -6.14
CA ILE A 44 6.07 2.13 -5.09
C ILE A 44 6.75 3.50 -5.00
N ARG A 45 7.44 3.92 -6.06
CA ARG A 45 8.14 5.22 -6.08
C ARG A 45 7.11 6.35 -5.97
N GLY A 46 7.14 7.07 -4.84
CA GLY A 46 6.19 8.14 -4.54
C GLY A 46 5.08 7.74 -3.56
N PHE A 47 5.01 6.47 -3.13
CA PHE A 47 4.14 6.03 -2.06
C PHE A 47 4.92 5.97 -0.74
N PRO A 48 4.46 6.66 0.33
CA PRO A 48 5.09 6.55 1.65
C PRO A 48 4.86 5.16 2.26
N SER A 49 5.69 4.77 3.23
CA SER A 49 5.49 3.53 4.00
C SER A 49 4.10 3.54 4.68
N GLY A 50 3.49 2.36 4.82
CA GLY A 50 2.11 2.26 5.29
C GLY A 50 1.00 2.56 4.27
N THR A 51 1.35 2.79 2.99
CA THR A 51 0.35 3.03 1.92
C THR A 51 -0.12 1.74 1.28
N GLU A 52 -1.39 1.74 0.87
CA GLU A 52 -2.01 0.62 0.18
C GLU A 52 -1.67 0.63 -1.30
N VAL A 53 -0.95 -0.40 -1.73
CA VAL A 53 -0.59 -0.59 -3.13
C VAL A 53 -1.27 -1.84 -3.64
N LYS A 54 -1.93 -1.70 -4.78
CA LYS A 54 -2.51 -2.83 -5.50
C LYS A 54 -1.43 -3.51 -6.32
N ASP A 55 -1.24 -4.79 -6.06
CA ASP A 55 -0.39 -5.67 -6.84
C ASP A 55 -0.97 -5.80 -8.27
N PRO A 56 -0.22 -5.42 -9.31
CA PRO A 56 -0.65 -5.53 -10.71
C PRO A 56 -0.74 -7.00 -11.19
N TYR A 57 -0.06 -7.93 -10.53
CA TYR A 57 -0.02 -9.35 -10.92
C TYR A 57 -1.20 -10.13 -10.34
N THR A 58 -1.53 -9.90 -9.05
CA THR A 58 -2.60 -10.63 -8.36
C THR A 58 -3.91 -9.86 -8.23
N GLY A 59 -3.87 -8.54 -8.42
CA GLY A 59 -4.98 -7.64 -8.12
C GLY A 59 -5.29 -7.49 -6.63
N LYS A 60 -4.48 -8.06 -5.74
CA LYS A 60 -4.61 -7.92 -4.28
C LYS A 60 -3.94 -6.64 -3.81
N VAL A 61 -4.38 -6.12 -2.66
CA VAL A 61 -3.81 -4.91 -2.05
C VAL A 61 -2.89 -5.35 -0.92
N PHE A 62 -1.74 -4.70 -0.81
CA PHE A 62 -0.78 -4.92 0.28
C PHE A 62 -0.29 -3.55 0.79
N ILE A 63 0.32 -3.53 1.97
CA ILE A 63 0.84 -2.29 2.56
C ILE A 63 2.31 -2.12 2.21
N THR A 64 2.74 -0.93 1.81
CA THR A 64 4.16 -0.65 1.61
C THR A 64 4.91 -0.76 2.96
N PRO A 65 6.07 -1.43 2.97
CA PRO A 65 6.93 -1.52 4.16
C PRO A 65 7.47 -0.15 4.57
#